data_AF-A0A089JYQ9-F1
#
_entry.id   AF-A0A089JYQ9-F1
#
_cell.length_a   1.000
_cell.length_b   1.000
_cell.length_c   1.000
_cell.angle_alpha   90.00
_cell.angle_beta   90.00
_cell.angle_gamma   90.00
#
_symmetry.space_group_name_H-M   'P 1'
#
loop_
_entity.id
_entity.type
_entity.pdbx_description
1 polymer ?
#
loop_
_entity_poly.entity_id
_entity_poly.type
_entity_poly.pdbx_seq_one_letter_code
_entity_poly.pdbx_strand_id
1 'polypeptide(L)'
;MNFLPPARIGRWLWWYVSYALIVWLLLILHRFVLLGEGFDLLILLRWAALAIVLSGIINSFGWYGARLVWIFSTAGVVLGISLMFMYTSRDMSGWEDLAGFLSFLLFTAGGFVLGLLVEGSRLLVQYLRRR
;
A
#
# COMPACT_ATOMS: atom_id res chain seq x y z
N MET A 1 17.84 -7.43 9.05
CA MET A 1 16.44 -6.96 8.98
C MET A 1 15.68 -7.51 10.20
N ASN A 2 15.76 -6.84 11.35
CA ASN A 2 15.11 -7.28 12.61
C ASN A 2 13.75 -6.60 12.87
N PHE A 3 13.32 -5.71 11.98
CA PHE A 3 12.08 -4.93 12.12
C PHE A 3 10.82 -5.73 11.80
N LEU A 4 10.86 -6.59 10.78
CA LEU A 4 9.71 -7.39 10.37
C LEU A 4 9.58 -8.66 11.22
N PRO A 5 8.35 -9.06 11.59
CA PRO A 5 8.13 -10.32 12.31
C PRO A 5 8.68 -11.53 11.53
N PRO A 6 9.02 -12.62 12.23
CA PRO A 6 9.25 -13.91 11.59
C PRO A 6 8.06 -14.36 10.73
N ALA A 7 8.32 -15.17 9.71
CA ALA A 7 7.25 -15.73 8.87
C ALA A 7 6.29 -16.61 9.71
N ARG A 8 5.03 -16.67 9.29
CA ARG A 8 3.97 -17.51 9.90
C ARG A 8 3.65 -17.26 11.37
N ILE A 9 4.03 -16.09 11.92
CA ILE A 9 3.71 -15.73 13.31
C ILE A 9 2.43 -14.89 13.41
N GLY A 10 1.67 -15.08 14.49
CA GLY A 10 0.41 -14.34 14.74
C GLY A 10 0.57 -12.82 14.84
N ARG A 11 1.80 -12.31 15.08
CA ARG A 11 2.10 -10.86 15.08
C ARG A 11 1.76 -10.19 13.75
N TRP A 12 1.77 -10.90 12.62
CA TRP A 12 1.36 -10.36 11.32
C TRP A 12 -0.10 -9.90 11.28
N LEU A 13 -0.97 -10.45 12.12
CA LEU A 13 -2.35 -9.97 12.26
C LEU A 13 -2.37 -8.52 12.76
N TRP A 14 -1.58 -8.22 13.78
CA TRP A 14 -1.45 -6.85 14.30
C TRP A 14 -0.85 -5.88 13.28
N TRP A 15 0.11 -6.35 12.47
CA TRP A 15 0.65 -5.58 11.35
C TRP A 15 -0.42 -5.31 10.30
N TYR A 16 -1.20 -6.32 9.92
CA TYR A 16 -2.31 -6.18 8.99
C TYR A 16 -3.34 -5.15 9.47
N VAL A 17 -3.79 -5.24 10.72
CA VAL A 17 -4.78 -4.30 11.29
C VAL A 17 -4.22 -2.89 11.35
N SER A 18 -2.99 -2.73 11.87
CA SER A 18 -2.35 -1.42 12.00
C SER A 18 -2.11 -0.77 10.63
N TYR A 19 -1.66 -1.56 9.65
CA TYR A 19 -1.40 -1.09 8.29
C TYR A 19 -2.71 -0.67 7.59
N ALA A 20 -3.76 -1.49 7.71
CA ALA A 20 -5.09 -1.15 7.17
C ALA A 20 -5.63 0.12 7.80
N LEU A 21 -5.53 0.27 9.12
CA LEU A 21 -5.96 1.46 9.84
C LEU A 21 -5.20 2.71 9.38
N ILE A 22 -3.87 2.64 9.28
CA ILE A 22 -3.05 3.78 8.84
C ILE A 22 -3.41 4.19 7.41
N VAL A 23 -3.46 3.24 6.47
CA VAL A 23 -3.81 3.54 5.08
C VAL A 23 -5.22 4.11 4.99
N TRP A 24 -6.19 3.53 5.70
CA TRP A 24 -7.55 4.03 5.71
C TRP A 24 -7.65 5.46 6.25
N LEU A 25 -7.00 5.75 7.39
CA LEU A 25 -6.96 7.09 7.97
C LEU A 25 -6.37 8.13 7.00
N LEU A 26 -5.31 7.77 6.27
CA LEU A 26 -4.71 8.65 5.27
C LEU A 26 -5.64 8.92 4.08
N LEU A 27 -6.35 7.88 3.60
CA LEU A 27 -7.31 8.01 2.49
C LEU A 27 -8.53 8.87 2.87
N ILE A 28 -9.08 8.70 4.07
CA ILE A 28 -10.22 9.52 4.52
C ILE A 28 -9.77 10.95 4.86
N LEU A 29 -8.55 11.15 5.37
CA LEU A 29 -8.00 12.47 5.62
C LEU A 29 -7.86 13.23 4.29
N HIS A 30 -7.35 12.56 3.26
CA HIS A 30 -7.34 13.14 1.91
C HIS A 30 -8.73 13.53 1.44
N ARG A 31 -9.69 12.61 1.55
CA ARG A 31 -11.04 12.82 0.99
C ARG A 31 -11.86 13.88 1.71
N PHE A 32 -11.95 13.82 3.03
CA PHE A 32 -12.87 14.67 3.80
C PHE A 32 -12.22 15.93 4.34
N VAL A 33 -10.89 15.93 4.55
CA VAL A 33 -10.19 17.09 5.11
C VAL A 33 -9.55 17.93 4.02
N LEU A 34 -8.80 17.33 3.09
CA LEU A 34 -8.08 18.09 2.05
C LEU A 34 -9.00 18.53 0.91
N LEU A 35 -9.87 17.64 0.42
CA LEU A 35 -10.82 17.97 -0.64
C LEU A 35 -12.09 18.67 -0.12
N GLY A 36 -12.28 18.71 1.20
CA GLY A 36 -13.43 19.38 1.83
C GLY A 36 -14.78 18.77 1.47
N GLU A 37 -14.81 17.52 0.99
CA GLU A 37 -16.06 16.86 0.66
C GLU A 37 -16.93 16.61 1.91
N GLY A 38 -18.24 16.71 1.72
CA GLY A 38 -19.20 16.39 2.77
C GLY A 38 -19.03 14.96 3.29
N PHE A 39 -19.20 14.79 4.60
CA PHE A 39 -19.11 13.47 5.21
C PHE A 39 -20.15 12.51 4.61
N ASP A 40 -19.66 11.38 4.10
CA ASP A 40 -20.48 10.29 3.56
C ASP A 40 -19.97 8.94 4.10
N LEU A 41 -20.86 8.24 4.82
CA LEU A 41 -20.58 6.94 5.41
C LEU A 41 -20.26 5.87 4.36
N LEU A 42 -20.92 5.90 3.20
CA LEU A 42 -20.70 4.94 2.13
C LEU A 42 -19.28 5.09 1.54
N ILE A 43 -18.84 6.34 1.33
CA ILE A 43 -17.49 6.64 0.85
C ILE A 43 -16.45 6.20 1.89
N LEU A 44 -16.69 6.50 3.16
CA LEU A 44 -15.83 6.09 4.27
C LEU A 44 -15.63 4.56 4.32
N LEU A 45 -16.70 3.79 4.16
CA LEU A 45 -16.66 2.32 4.12
C LEU A 45 -15.95 1.77 2.86
N ARG A 46 -16.10 2.42 1.70
CA ARG A 46 -15.38 2.04 0.47
C ARG A 46 -13.88 2.19 0.63
N TRP A 47 -13.43 3.28 1.24
CA TRP A 47 -12.01 3.48 1.54
C TRP A 47 -11.50 2.48 2.59
N ALA A 48 -12.32 2.11 3.57
CA ALA A 48 -11.98 1.06 4.53
C ALA A 48 -11.77 -0.28 3.83
N ALA A 49 -12.69 -0.65 2.93
CA ALA A 49 -12.59 -1.88 2.14
C ALA A 49 -11.32 -1.92 1.29
N LEU A 50 -10.98 -0.81 0.62
CA LEU A 50 -9.74 -0.70 -0.16
C LEU A 50 -8.49 -0.88 0.71
N ALA A 51 -8.42 -0.22 1.87
CA ALA A 51 -7.30 -0.34 2.79
C ALA A 51 -7.17 -1.75 3.38
N ILE A 52 -8.28 -2.40 3.69
CA ILE A 52 -8.36 -3.80 4.14
C ILE A 52 -7.79 -4.74 3.06
N VAL A 53 -8.27 -4.62 1.83
CA VAL A 53 -7.82 -5.47 0.71
C VAL A 53 -6.32 -5.27 0.47
N LEU A 54 -5.87 -4.02 0.40
CA LEU A 54 -4.47 -3.69 0.17
C LEU A 54 -3.57 -4.22 1.28
N SER A 55 -3.95 -4.00 2.54
CA SER A 55 -3.22 -4.50 3.70
C SER A 55 -3.19 -6.03 3.71
N GLY A 56 -4.30 -6.69 3.36
CA GLY A 56 -4.41 -8.14 3.31
C GLY A 56 -3.45 -8.73 2.30
N ILE A 57 -3.41 -8.18 1.08
CA ILE A 57 -2.46 -8.59 0.05
C ILE A 57 -1.02 -8.41 0.56
N ILE A 58 -0.62 -7.19 0.95
CA ILE A 58 0.77 -6.90 1.32
C ILE A 58 1.24 -7.72 2.53
N ASN A 59 0.44 -7.77 3.59
CA ASN A 59 0.80 -8.48 4.82
C ASN A 59 0.72 -10.01 4.67
N SER A 60 -0.09 -10.53 3.73
CA SER A 60 -0.06 -11.97 3.43
C SER A 60 1.29 -12.40 2.86
N PHE A 61 1.87 -11.63 1.93
CA PHE A 61 3.22 -11.88 1.41
C PHE A 61 4.29 -11.78 2.51
N GLY A 62 4.16 -10.78 3.38
CA GLY A 62 5.00 -10.67 4.58
C GLY A 62 4.91 -11.91 5.48
N TRP A 63 3.69 -12.40 5.73
CA TRP A 63 3.43 -13.61 6.53
C TRP A 63 4.04 -14.88 5.91
N TYR A 64 4.03 -15.00 4.57
CA TYR A 64 4.71 -16.07 3.84
C TYR A 64 6.24 -15.93 3.82
N GLY A 65 6.78 -14.81 4.29
CA GLY A 65 8.22 -14.55 4.36
C GLY A 65 8.81 -13.80 3.17
N ALA A 66 7.98 -13.32 2.23
CA ALA A 66 8.39 -12.50 1.09
C ALA A 66 8.64 -11.05 1.53
N ARG A 67 9.73 -10.84 2.27
CA ARG A 67 10.06 -9.56 2.94
C ARG A 67 10.34 -8.44 1.95
N LEU A 68 10.95 -8.72 0.81
CA LEU A 68 11.24 -7.72 -0.22
C LEU A 68 9.94 -7.28 -0.89
N VAL A 69 9.03 -8.20 -1.19
CA VAL A 69 7.68 -7.86 -1.68
C VAL A 69 7.02 -6.88 -0.73
N TRP A 70 7.01 -7.18 0.57
CA TRP A 70 6.42 -6.30 1.59
C TRP A 70 7.06 -4.91 1.60
N ILE A 71 8.41 -4.83 1.57
CA ILE A 71 9.14 -3.55 1.60
C ILE A 71 8.84 -2.69 0.37
N PHE A 72 8.96 -3.26 -0.84
CA PHE A 72 8.75 -2.52 -2.08
C PHE A 72 7.27 -2.13 -2.27
N SER A 73 6.34 -2.98 -1.84
CA SER A 73 4.91 -2.66 -1.86
C SER A 73 4.59 -1.53 -0.90
N THR A 74 5.12 -1.56 0.32
CA THR A 74 4.95 -0.50 1.30
C THR A 74 5.54 0.82 0.80
N ALA A 75 6.72 0.79 0.20
CA ALA A 75 7.32 1.96 -0.42
C ALA A 75 6.44 2.53 -1.56
N GLY A 76 5.88 1.66 -2.40
CA GLY A 76 4.94 2.04 -3.45
C GLY A 76 3.68 2.72 -2.91
N VAL A 77 3.11 2.17 -1.83
CA VAL A 77 1.94 2.78 -1.15
C VAL A 77 2.29 4.15 -0.57
N VAL A 78 3.43 4.28 0.13
CA VAL A 78 3.87 5.55 0.70
C VAL A 78 4.08 6.60 -0.38
N LEU A 79 4.77 6.25 -1.47
CA LEU A 79 4.98 7.14 -2.62
C LEU A 79 3.65 7.50 -3.30
N GLY A 80 2.76 6.53 -3.48
CA GLY A 80 1.44 6.72 -4.07
C GLY A 80 0.58 7.70 -3.28
N ILE A 81 0.49 7.52 -1.95
CA ILE A 81 -0.24 8.44 -1.07
C ILE A 81 0.41 9.83 -1.10
N SER A 82 1.73 9.90 -1.03
CA SER A 82 2.45 11.19 -1.05
C SER A 82 2.15 11.97 -2.33
N LEU A 83 2.19 11.30 -3.49
CA LEU A 83 1.86 11.92 -4.78
C LEU A 83 0.39 12.30 -4.87
N MET A 84 -0.52 11.45 -4.38
CA MET A 84 -1.95 11.76 -4.33
C MET A 84 -2.23 13.06 -3.57
N PHE A 85 -1.56 13.28 -2.44
CA PHE A 85 -1.66 14.53 -1.68
C PHE A 85 -1.06 15.73 -2.44
N MET A 86 0.08 15.53 -3.10
CA MET A 86 0.71 16.59 -3.90
C MET A 86 -0.13 17.01 -5.10
N TYR A 87 -0.81 16.08 -5.77
CA TYR A 87 -1.67 16.39 -6.93
C TYR A 87 -2.92 17.16 -6.53
N THR A 88 -3.46 16.94 -5.34
CA THR A 88 -4.57 17.74 -4.79
C THR A 88 -4.21 19.19 -4.50
N SER A 89 -2.92 19.52 -4.39
CA SER A 89 -2.47 20.91 -4.19
C SER A 89 -2.20 21.63 -5.52
N ARG A 90 -2.35 20.96 -6.66
CA ARG A 90 -2.12 21.53 -7.99
C ARG A 90 -3.46 21.85 -8.62
N ASP A 91 -3.65 23.09 -9.05
CA ASP A 91 -4.81 23.44 -9.89
C ASP A 91 -4.74 22.66 -11.21
N MET A 92 -5.53 21.58 -11.30
CA MET A 92 -5.63 20.74 -12.51
C MET A 92 -7.04 20.80 -13.12
N SER A 93 -7.74 21.92 -12.96
CA SER A 93 -9.05 22.17 -13.58
C SER A 93 -10.08 21.07 -13.25
N GLY A 94 -10.09 20.57 -12.00
CA GLY A 94 -11.02 19.54 -11.53
C GLY A 94 -10.59 18.08 -11.77
N TRP A 95 -9.42 17.83 -12.37
CA TRP A 95 -8.89 16.47 -12.56
C TRP A 95 -8.02 15.96 -11.40
N GLU A 96 -7.88 16.76 -10.35
CA GLU A 96 -6.97 16.54 -9.22
C GLU A 96 -7.24 15.22 -8.51
N ASP A 97 -8.51 14.92 -8.24
CA ASP A 97 -8.96 13.68 -7.62
C ASP A 97 -8.58 12.46 -8.45
N LEU A 98 -8.87 12.51 -9.75
CA LEU A 98 -8.59 11.39 -10.63
C LEU A 98 -7.08 11.19 -10.79
N ALA A 99 -6.33 12.26 -11.05
CA ALA A 99 -4.89 12.20 -11.22
C ALA A 99 -4.20 11.72 -9.93
N GLY A 100 -4.64 12.20 -8.77
CA GLY A 100 -4.15 11.77 -7.47
C GLY A 100 -4.42 10.29 -7.22
N PHE A 101 -5.66 9.84 -7.42
CA PHE A 101 -6.04 8.44 -7.22
C PHE A 101 -5.33 7.49 -8.20
N LEU A 102 -5.20 7.88 -9.47
CA LEU A 102 -4.51 7.08 -10.49
C LEU A 102 -3.01 6.97 -10.18
N SER A 103 -2.40 8.05 -9.69
CA SER A 103 -1.01 8.04 -9.23
C SER A 103 -0.83 7.12 -8.03
N PHE A 104 -1.74 7.18 -7.06
CA PHE A 104 -1.74 6.25 -5.92
C PHE A 104 -1.79 4.78 -6.37
N LEU A 105 -2.72 4.43 -7.27
CA LEU A 105 -2.84 3.07 -7.80
C LEU A 105 -1.59 2.65 -8.57
N LEU A 106 -1.05 3.51 -9.44
CA LEU A 106 0.12 3.22 -10.25
C LEU A 106 1.35 2.92 -9.40
N PHE A 107 1.64 3.75 -8.39
CA PHE A 107 2.81 3.55 -7.52
C PHE A 107 2.63 2.37 -6.57
N THR A 108 1.41 2.14 -6.09
CA THR A 108 1.08 0.97 -5.27
C THR A 108 1.27 -0.33 -6.06
N ALA A 109 0.69 -0.41 -7.26
CA ALA A 109 0.83 -1.57 -8.15
C ALA A 109 2.27 -1.75 -8.63
N GLY A 110 2.94 -0.66 -9.00
CA GLY A 110 4.34 -0.66 -9.43
C GLY A 110 5.28 -1.15 -8.33
N GLY A 111 5.13 -0.65 -7.09
CA GLY A 111 5.88 -1.13 -5.93
C GLY A 111 5.65 -2.62 -5.65
N PHE A 112 4.42 -3.09 -5.79
CA PHE A 112 4.10 -4.50 -5.65
C PHE A 112 4.76 -5.37 -6.72
N VAL A 113 4.64 -4.99 -8.00
CA VAL A 113 5.28 -5.71 -9.12
C VAL A 113 6.80 -5.72 -8.98
N LEU A 114 7.42 -4.59 -8.66
CA LEU A 114 8.86 -4.50 -8.40
C LEU A 114 9.27 -5.41 -7.24
N GLY A 115 8.48 -5.43 -6.16
CA GLY A 115 8.69 -6.33 -5.03
C GLY A 115 8.68 -7.80 -5.44
N LEU A 116 7.71 -8.21 -6.27
CA LEU A 116 7.63 -9.57 -6.80
C LEU A 116 8.84 -9.92 -7.68
N LEU A 117 9.28 -9.00 -8.55
CA LEU A 117 10.45 -9.21 -9.41
C LEU A 117 11.73 -9.36 -8.58
N VAL A 118 11.91 -8.52 -7.56
CA VAL A 118 13.10 -8.55 -6.71
C VAL A 118 13.14 -9.79 -5.83
N GLU A 119 12.03 -10.16 -5.17
CA GLU A 119 11.99 -11.39 -4.38
C GLU A 119 12.10 -12.64 -5.26
N GLY A 120 11.40 -12.65 -6.41
CA GLY A 120 11.42 -13.76 -7.36
C GLY A 120 12.82 -14.01 -7.94
N SER A 121 13.51 -12.95 -8.38
CA SER A 121 14.89 -13.06 -8.88
C SER A 121 15.85 -13.52 -7.79
N ARG A 122 15.71 -13.05 -6.55
CA ARG A 122 16.51 -13.52 -5.41
C ARG A 122 16.32 -15.01 -5.14
N LEU A 123 15.07 -15.49 -5.12
CA LEU A 123 14.77 -16.91 -4.93
C LEU A 123 15.31 -17.77 -6.06
N LEU A 124 15.19 -17.30 -7.31
CA LEU A 124 15.74 -17.98 -8.49
C LEU A 124 17.26 -18.11 -8.40
N VAL A 125 17.98 -17.04 -8.06
CA VAL A 125 19.45 -17.07 -7.91
C VAL A 125 19.87 -18.02 -6.79
N GLN A 126 19.13 -18.05 -5.67
CA GLN A 126 19.41 -18.99 -4.58
C GLN A 126 19.18 -20.44 -4.97
N TYR A 127 18.13 -20.72 -5.75
CA TYR A 127 17.86 -22.05 -6.28
C TYR A 127 18.97 -22.51 -7.23
N LEU A 128 19.39 -21.64 -8.16
CA LEU A 128 20.45 -21.94 -9.12
C LEU A 128 21.82 -22.15 -8.47
N ARG A 129 22.12 -21.49 -7.34
CA ARG A 129 23.38 -21.67 -6.60
C ARG A 129 23.42 -22.91 -5.71
N ARG A 130 22.26 -23.51 -5.42
CA ARG A 130 22.14 -24.73 -4.60
C ARG A 130 22.12 -26.01 -5.42
N ARG A 131 21.87 -25.90 -6.73
CA ARG A 131 22.17 -26.94 -7.71
C ARG A 131 23.64 -26.85 -8.13
#